data_AF-A0A838CU28-F1
#
_entry.id   AF-A0A838CU28-F1
#
_cell.length_a   1.000
_cell.length_b   1.000
_cell.length_c   1.000
_cell.angle_alpha   90.00
_cell.angle_beta   90.00
_cell.angle_gamma   90.00
#
_symmetry.space_group_name_H-M   'P 1'
#
loop_
_entity.id
_entity.type
_entity.pdbx_description
1 polymer ?
#
loop_
_entity_poly.entity_id
_entity_poly.type
_entity_poly.pdbx_seq_one_letter_code
_entity_poly.pdbx_strand_id
1 'polypeptide(L)'
;MRRLNQSNYRRLLIGIVIVISLFTSSHISALQSSTSEPLNLTVVFSSERQVLSEQQKRLDMLLSHFSSSITFTNVHKLKAKELSNTTHLIYFGEIRETLPNSFIKEFEAFNKTKMVIGHNHDQLPGFQFVKANGIANMTKLSIPSQSDAIELSGPEQLFDIRKSTYIRSWLTASNESNEFPVLIENNSQFYYADVHISLNDSILLGEVLHDIFKIPHNQVHPATLLLEDVNPMLDPSLLEECGEVLTKKEIPFMISVTPVYKNPSTGEMYHLSDSPDLVTVLQDLQTKGAAIILHGYTDQSGNGISGDGFEFGNTHQPSQMDARIERGVNELRRYGLEPIAFETPHYSISQNGYQAVAKHFSLYIGQLQLTDENWRIMSESPFITTPTFIEGMTLIPETLRYMEDDYDFSVSINQLNTRARNLTLARDSVMSAIYHPYLGVKGLEEMINEVESIQQIQWMNLQKLNPPTPLLNGHLKNPVKNNSEFFPISYFLLLSTKWSSLLIGLILGACMILSSYIISWKIRRSEKQSSFF
;
A
#
# COMPACT_ATOMS: atom_id res chain seq x y z
N MET A 1 16.58 65.88 -37.76
CA MET A 1 16.65 64.61 -38.52
C MET A 1 16.89 63.49 -37.51
N ARG A 2 16.19 62.37 -37.37
CA ARG A 2 14.98 61.77 -37.94
C ARG A 2 14.14 61.33 -36.73
N ARG A 3 12.82 61.56 -36.74
CA ARG A 3 11.89 60.99 -35.76
C ARG A 3 11.92 59.47 -35.90
N LEU A 4 12.64 58.78 -35.02
CA LEU A 4 12.52 57.33 -34.87
C LEU A 4 11.23 57.06 -34.11
N ASN A 5 10.29 56.47 -34.85
CA ASN A 5 8.91 56.19 -34.47
C ASN A 5 8.82 55.42 -33.13
N GLN A 6 8.30 56.08 -32.09
CA GLN A 6 7.83 55.42 -30.85
C GLN A 6 6.80 54.30 -31.13
N SER A 7 6.10 54.37 -32.28
CA SER A 7 5.20 53.32 -32.77
C SER A 7 5.92 51.98 -32.99
N ASN A 8 7.18 51.98 -33.44
CA ASN A 8 7.90 50.75 -33.76
C ASN A 8 8.42 50.06 -32.50
N TYR A 9 8.83 50.81 -31.48
CA TYR A 9 9.23 50.24 -30.18
C TYR A 9 8.04 49.65 -29.42
N ARG A 10 6.86 50.28 -29.50
CA ARG A 10 5.63 49.74 -28.89
C ARG A 10 5.19 48.45 -29.57
N ARG A 11 5.30 48.36 -30.89
CA ARG A 11 5.02 47.12 -31.66
C ARG A 11 6.05 46.03 -31.39
N LEU A 12 7.33 46.38 -31.21
CA LEU A 12 8.40 45.44 -30.85
C LEU A 12 8.22 44.89 -29.43
N LEU A 13 7.85 45.74 -28.46
CA LEU A 13 7.58 45.31 -27.09
C LEU A 13 6.32 44.42 -27.00
N ILE A 14 5.25 44.78 -27.73
CA ILE A 14 4.03 43.95 -27.79
C ILE A 14 4.35 42.61 -28.47
N GLY A 15 5.18 42.60 -29.52
CA GLY A 15 5.65 41.37 -30.17
C GLY A 15 6.46 40.47 -29.23
N ILE A 16 7.39 41.03 -28.45
CA ILE A 16 8.21 40.28 -27.48
C ILE A 16 7.35 39.75 -26.32
N VAL A 17 6.38 40.53 -25.83
CA VAL A 17 5.45 40.07 -24.78
C VAL A 17 4.56 38.94 -25.31
N ILE A 18 4.07 39.03 -26.55
CA ILE A 18 3.26 37.97 -27.18
C ILE A 18 4.08 36.69 -27.38
N VAL A 19 5.33 36.80 -27.84
CA VAL A 19 6.23 35.65 -28.02
C VAL A 19 6.58 35.02 -26.67
N ILE A 20 6.87 35.80 -25.63
CA ILE A 20 7.12 35.27 -24.27
C ILE A 20 5.84 34.61 -23.71
N SER A 21 4.66 35.18 -23.92
CA SER A 21 3.41 34.54 -23.51
C SER A 21 3.06 33.29 -24.32
N LEU A 22 3.55 33.16 -25.56
CA LEU A 22 3.44 31.93 -26.35
C LEU A 22 4.44 30.85 -25.89
N PHE A 23 5.59 31.23 -25.31
CA PHE A 23 6.57 30.30 -24.74
C PHE A 23 6.32 29.95 -23.27
N THR A 24 5.54 30.72 -22.52
CA THR A 24 5.12 30.37 -21.15
C THR A 24 3.82 29.56 -21.08
N SER A 25 3.19 29.30 -22.23
CA SER A 25 1.87 28.62 -22.31
C SER A 25 1.94 27.18 -22.82
N SER A 26 3.11 26.57 -22.91
CA SER A 26 3.25 25.19 -23.42
C SER A 26 4.30 24.40 -22.65
N HIS A 27 4.19 24.36 -21.32
CA HIS A 27 4.59 23.23 -20.47
C HIS A 27 3.76 23.22 -19.18
N ILE A 28 2.46 23.50 -19.30
CA ILE A 28 1.52 22.80 -18.40
C ILE A 28 1.36 21.48 -19.10
N SER A 29 2.07 20.45 -18.63
CA SER A 29 1.61 19.09 -18.85
C SER A 29 0.18 19.11 -18.36
N ALA A 30 -0.77 19.15 -19.30
CA ALA A 30 -2.09 18.68 -19.00
C ALA A 30 -1.83 17.27 -18.47
N LEU A 31 -1.95 17.08 -17.16
CA LEU A 31 -2.45 15.81 -16.66
C LEU A 31 -3.79 15.67 -17.36
N GLN A 32 -3.75 15.09 -18.54
CA GLN A 32 -4.87 14.43 -19.12
C GLN A 32 -5.08 13.30 -18.11
N SER A 33 -5.91 13.55 -17.11
CA SER A 33 -6.62 12.50 -16.44
C SER A 33 -7.38 11.84 -17.59
N SER A 34 -6.77 10.84 -18.22
CA SER A 34 -7.54 9.81 -18.87
C SER A 34 -8.40 9.30 -17.73
N THR A 35 -9.64 9.78 -17.67
CA THR A 35 -10.68 9.10 -16.92
C THR A 35 -10.88 7.80 -17.68
N SER A 36 -9.94 6.86 -17.50
CA SER A 36 -10.17 5.46 -17.79
C SER A 36 -11.46 5.12 -17.07
N GLU A 37 -12.35 4.39 -17.73
CA GLU A 37 -13.53 3.88 -17.04
C GLU A 37 -13.06 3.18 -15.76
N PRO A 38 -13.72 3.41 -14.61
CA PRO A 38 -13.31 2.80 -13.36
C PRO A 38 -13.26 1.28 -13.51
N LEU A 39 -12.13 0.69 -13.12
CA LEU A 39 -11.92 -0.76 -13.19
C LEU A 39 -12.89 -1.44 -12.23
N ASN A 40 -13.97 -2.03 -12.74
CA ASN A 40 -14.91 -2.81 -11.95
C ASN A 40 -14.71 -4.29 -12.24
N LEU A 41 -14.30 -5.05 -11.21
CA LEU A 41 -13.98 -6.46 -11.31
C LEU A 41 -15.12 -7.31 -10.75
N THR A 42 -15.50 -8.35 -11.47
CA THR A 42 -16.33 -9.43 -10.93
C THR A 42 -15.54 -10.72 -11.01
N VAL A 43 -15.32 -11.34 -9.85
CA VAL A 43 -14.67 -12.65 -9.74
C VAL A 43 -15.73 -13.69 -9.43
N VAL A 44 -15.94 -14.59 -10.38
CA VAL A 44 -16.79 -15.75 -10.21
C VAL A 44 -15.93 -16.93 -9.82
N PHE A 45 -16.25 -17.63 -8.74
CA PHE A 45 -15.36 -18.65 -8.21
C PHE A 45 -16.06 -19.99 -7.97
N SER A 46 -15.32 -21.07 -8.16
CA SER A 46 -15.64 -22.43 -7.73
C SER A 46 -14.73 -22.82 -6.58
N SER A 47 -15.27 -23.36 -5.49
CA SER A 47 -14.51 -23.86 -4.35
C SER A 47 -15.29 -24.98 -3.65
N GLU A 48 -14.59 -25.86 -2.93
CA GLU A 48 -15.21 -27.05 -2.29
C GLU A 48 -16.36 -26.68 -1.35
N ARG A 49 -16.21 -25.58 -0.59
CA ARG A 49 -17.16 -25.13 0.43
C ARG A 49 -18.08 -24.01 -0.05
N GLN A 50 -18.01 -23.62 -1.32
CA GLN A 50 -18.76 -22.49 -1.90
C GLN A 50 -18.53 -21.14 -1.20
N VAL A 51 -17.45 -21.02 -0.44
CA VAL A 51 -16.93 -19.79 0.17
C VAL A 51 -15.51 -19.52 -0.34
N LEU A 52 -15.00 -18.31 -0.17
CA LEU A 52 -13.66 -17.96 -0.64
C LEU A 52 -12.60 -18.82 0.05
N SER A 53 -11.77 -19.48 -0.76
CA SER A 53 -10.59 -20.20 -0.32
C SER A 53 -9.41 -19.28 -0.05
N GLU A 54 -8.31 -19.85 0.45
CA GLU A 54 -7.03 -19.14 0.57
C GLU A 54 -6.57 -18.58 -0.78
N GLN A 55 -6.56 -19.38 -1.85
CA GLN A 55 -6.07 -18.95 -3.16
C GLN A 55 -6.93 -17.84 -3.77
N GLN A 56 -8.24 -17.89 -3.56
CA GLN A 56 -9.16 -16.84 -4.03
C GLN A 56 -8.98 -15.54 -3.24
N LYS A 57 -8.61 -15.61 -1.96
CA LYS A 57 -8.25 -14.43 -1.16
C LYS A 57 -6.86 -13.88 -1.50
N ARG A 58 -5.91 -14.71 -1.91
CA ARG A 58 -4.65 -14.23 -2.50
C ARG A 58 -4.91 -13.46 -3.80
N LEU A 59 -5.82 -13.97 -4.64
CA LEU A 59 -6.27 -13.22 -5.82
C LEU A 59 -6.94 -11.90 -5.43
N ASP A 60 -7.80 -11.88 -4.39
CA ASP A 60 -8.40 -10.66 -3.87
C ASP A 60 -7.33 -9.63 -3.48
N MET A 61 -6.32 -10.04 -2.69
CA MET A 61 -5.20 -9.19 -2.31
C MET A 61 -4.46 -8.62 -3.52
N LEU A 62 -4.26 -9.42 -4.57
CA LEU A 62 -3.61 -8.94 -5.79
C LEU A 62 -4.51 -7.95 -6.56
N LEU A 63 -5.77 -8.29 -6.78
CA LEU A 63 -6.68 -7.48 -7.60
C LEU A 63 -7.05 -6.14 -6.93
N SER A 64 -7.13 -6.11 -5.61
CA SER A 64 -7.48 -4.90 -4.85
C SER A 64 -6.35 -3.87 -4.76
N HIS A 65 -5.19 -4.17 -5.32
CA HIS A 65 -4.20 -3.17 -5.68
C HIS A 65 -4.68 -2.27 -6.84
N PHE A 66 -5.37 -2.85 -7.82
CA PHE A 66 -5.79 -2.16 -9.05
C PHE A 66 -7.20 -1.54 -8.95
N SER A 67 -8.05 -2.07 -8.07
CA SER A 67 -9.44 -1.63 -7.96
C SER A 67 -9.99 -1.81 -6.55
N SER A 68 -10.67 -0.78 -6.06
CA SER A 68 -11.50 -0.87 -4.85
C SER A 68 -12.92 -1.42 -5.13
N SER A 69 -13.27 -1.68 -6.40
CA SER A 69 -14.59 -2.17 -6.82
C SER A 69 -14.51 -3.59 -7.34
N ILE A 70 -14.46 -4.53 -6.39
CA ILE A 70 -14.37 -5.97 -6.66
C ILE A 70 -15.57 -6.67 -6.04
N THR A 71 -16.19 -7.56 -6.81
CA THR A 71 -17.28 -8.42 -6.33
C THR A 71 -16.92 -9.87 -6.53
N PHE A 72 -16.89 -10.65 -5.44
CA PHE A 72 -16.78 -12.09 -5.50
C PHE A 72 -18.15 -12.75 -5.46
N THR A 73 -18.39 -13.73 -6.33
CA THR A 73 -19.66 -14.48 -6.36
C THR A 73 -19.40 -15.93 -6.70
N ASN A 74 -20.00 -16.85 -5.94
CA ASN A 74 -19.89 -18.27 -6.25
C ASN A 74 -20.54 -18.59 -7.60
N VAL A 75 -19.94 -19.50 -8.37
CA VAL A 75 -20.38 -19.88 -9.73
C VAL A 75 -21.85 -20.29 -9.81
N HIS A 76 -22.42 -20.88 -8.76
CA HIS A 76 -23.84 -21.27 -8.72
C HIS A 76 -24.81 -20.12 -8.41
N LYS A 77 -24.31 -18.94 -8.04
CA LYS A 77 -25.12 -17.80 -7.58
C LYS A 77 -25.14 -16.63 -8.56
N LEU A 78 -24.27 -16.62 -9.56
CA LEU A 78 -24.14 -15.52 -10.53
C LEU A 78 -25.47 -15.22 -11.22
N LYS A 79 -25.83 -13.93 -11.27
CA LYS A 79 -26.98 -13.43 -12.02
C LYS A 79 -26.56 -12.35 -13.02
N ALA A 80 -27.21 -12.32 -14.18
CA ALA A 80 -26.94 -11.34 -15.25
C ALA A 80 -26.84 -9.88 -14.76
N LYS A 81 -27.71 -9.48 -13.82
CA LYS A 81 -27.74 -8.12 -13.26
C LYS A 81 -26.45 -7.71 -12.52
N GLU A 82 -25.73 -8.69 -11.98
CA GLU A 82 -24.47 -8.48 -11.24
C GLU A 82 -23.32 -8.10 -12.18
N LEU A 83 -23.46 -8.38 -13.48
CA LEU A 83 -22.47 -8.04 -14.51
C LEU A 83 -22.64 -6.66 -15.14
N SER A 84 -23.67 -5.90 -14.74
CA SER A 84 -24.08 -4.65 -15.41
C SER A 84 -22.99 -3.57 -15.41
N ASN A 85 -22.25 -3.44 -14.32
CA ASN A 85 -21.17 -2.47 -14.17
C ASN A 85 -19.78 -3.09 -14.37
N THR A 86 -19.70 -4.39 -14.65
CA THR A 86 -18.45 -5.12 -14.76
C THR A 86 -17.69 -4.69 -16.01
N THR A 87 -16.39 -4.46 -15.84
CA THR A 87 -15.45 -4.16 -16.93
C THR A 87 -14.62 -5.38 -17.27
N HIS A 88 -14.23 -6.15 -16.25
CA HIS A 88 -13.45 -7.37 -16.37
C HIS A 88 -14.12 -8.47 -15.56
N LEU A 89 -14.39 -9.61 -16.22
CA LEU A 89 -15.00 -10.78 -15.61
C LEU A 89 -13.95 -11.89 -15.48
N ILE A 90 -13.65 -12.28 -14.25
CA ILE A 90 -12.66 -13.31 -13.94
C ILE A 90 -13.40 -14.54 -13.44
N TYR A 91 -13.10 -15.71 -13.98
CA TYR A 91 -13.55 -16.98 -13.44
C TYR A 91 -12.36 -17.71 -12.80
N PHE A 92 -12.44 -17.97 -11.49
CA PHE A 92 -11.45 -18.76 -10.74
C PHE A 92 -11.97 -20.19 -10.55
N GLY A 93 -11.48 -21.07 -11.43
CA GLY A 93 -11.70 -22.51 -11.42
C GLY A 93 -10.77 -23.27 -10.48
N GLU A 94 -10.83 -23.03 -9.17
CA GLU A 94 -9.92 -23.71 -8.22
C GLU A 94 -10.12 -25.23 -8.16
N ILE A 95 -11.36 -25.70 -8.34
CA ILE A 95 -11.70 -27.12 -8.35
C ILE A 95 -12.31 -27.52 -9.69
N ARG A 96 -12.24 -28.81 -10.02
CA ARG A 96 -12.98 -29.37 -11.14
C ARG A 96 -14.45 -29.58 -10.74
N GLU A 97 -15.35 -28.98 -11.51
CA GLU A 97 -16.78 -29.18 -11.33
C GLU A 97 -17.54 -29.00 -12.65
N THR A 98 -18.79 -29.44 -12.71
CA THR A 98 -19.65 -29.15 -13.86
C THR A 98 -20.25 -27.76 -13.69
N LEU A 99 -19.91 -26.85 -14.61
CA LEU A 99 -20.36 -25.47 -14.55
C LEU A 99 -21.88 -25.37 -14.81
N PRO A 100 -22.63 -24.57 -14.04
CA PRO A 100 -24.04 -24.32 -14.32
C PRO A 100 -24.25 -23.73 -15.71
N ASN A 101 -25.22 -24.25 -16.45
CA ASN A 101 -25.59 -23.69 -17.77
C ASN A 101 -25.95 -22.20 -17.72
N SER A 102 -26.51 -21.73 -16.59
CA SER A 102 -26.76 -20.31 -16.36
C SER A 102 -25.46 -19.51 -16.33
N PHE A 103 -24.43 -19.99 -15.63
CA PHE A 103 -23.13 -19.35 -15.58
C PHE A 103 -22.48 -19.30 -16.97
N ILE A 104 -22.40 -20.45 -17.67
CA ILE A 104 -21.81 -20.52 -19.02
C ILE A 104 -22.48 -19.51 -19.94
N LYS A 105 -23.82 -19.44 -19.93
CA LYS A 105 -24.59 -18.49 -20.74
C LYS A 105 -24.21 -17.02 -20.45
N GLU A 106 -24.19 -16.62 -19.18
CA GLU A 106 -23.88 -15.23 -18.81
C GLU A 106 -22.41 -14.88 -19.07
N PHE A 107 -21.49 -15.81 -18.79
CA PHE A 107 -20.05 -15.63 -19.01
C PHE A 107 -19.70 -15.52 -20.50
N GLU A 108 -20.34 -16.32 -21.36
CA GLU A 108 -20.15 -16.24 -22.81
C GLU A 108 -20.81 -15.00 -23.42
N ALA A 109 -21.95 -14.56 -22.89
CA ALA A 109 -22.61 -13.33 -23.30
C ALA A 109 -21.82 -12.06 -22.94
N PHE A 110 -20.95 -12.13 -21.93
CA PHE A 110 -20.07 -11.02 -21.55
C PHE A 110 -18.99 -10.79 -22.63
N ASN A 111 -18.98 -9.57 -23.20
CA ASN A 111 -18.22 -9.21 -24.39
C ASN A 111 -17.04 -8.26 -24.14
N LYS A 112 -16.78 -7.89 -22.88
CA LYS A 112 -15.58 -7.14 -22.48
C LYS A 112 -14.45 -8.12 -22.11
N THR A 113 -13.48 -7.67 -21.32
CA THR A 113 -12.32 -8.48 -20.94
C THR A 113 -12.71 -9.65 -20.03
N LYS A 114 -12.29 -10.86 -20.40
CA LYS A 114 -12.50 -12.08 -19.61
C LYS A 114 -11.18 -12.71 -19.22
N MET A 115 -11.11 -13.24 -18.01
CA MET A 115 -10.00 -14.08 -17.56
C MET A 115 -10.53 -15.38 -16.98
N VAL A 116 -9.86 -16.50 -17.29
CA VAL A 116 -10.10 -17.80 -16.66
C VAL A 116 -8.82 -18.24 -15.97
N ILE A 117 -8.93 -18.63 -14.70
CA ILE A 117 -7.84 -19.11 -13.87
C ILE A 117 -8.12 -20.58 -13.58
N GLY A 118 -7.21 -21.45 -14.00
CA GLY A 118 -7.21 -22.87 -13.65
C GLY A 118 -8.21 -23.75 -14.38
N HIS A 119 -9.05 -24.48 -13.65
CA HIS A 119 -9.89 -25.56 -14.19
C HIS A 119 -11.13 -25.09 -14.96
N ASN A 120 -11.79 -26.04 -15.63
CA ASN A 120 -13.10 -25.93 -16.29
C ASN A 120 -13.17 -25.00 -17.50
N HIS A 121 -12.04 -24.50 -18.01
CA HIS A 121 -11.99 -23.68 -19.22
C HIS A 121 -12.51 -24.42 -20.46
N ASP A 122 -12.44 -25.74 -20.47
CA ASP A 122 -12.90 -26.63 -21.54
C ASP A 122 -14.44 -26.68 -21.66
N GLN A 123 -15.17 -26.25 -20.61
CA GLN A 123 -16.62 -26.11 -20.62
C GLN A 123 -17.07 -24.75 -21.17
N LEU A 124 -16.14 -23.82 -21.42
CA LEU A 124 -16.40 -22.47 -21.91
C LEU A 124 -16.05 -22.41 -23.42
N PRO A 125 -17.04 -22.27 -24.32
CA PRO A 125 -16.80 -22.19 -25.76
C PRO A 125 -15.75 -21.14 -26.18
N GLY A 126 -15.72 -19.99 -25.49
CA GLY A 126 -14.75 -18.93 -25.75
C GLY A 126 -13.30 -19.29 -25.40
N PHE A 127 -13.06 -20.36 -24.64
CA PHE A 127 -11.74 -20.75 -24.13
C PHE A 127 -11.18 -22.05 -24.76
N GLN A 128 -11.80 -22.54 -25.83
CA GLN A 128 -11.33 -23.74 -26.56
C GLN A 128 -9.94 -23.59 -27.19
N PHE A 129 -9.40 -22.37 -27.25
CA PHE A 129 -8.03 -22.09 -27.69
C PHE A 129 -6.96 -22.63 -26.72
N VAL A 130 -7.33 -22.87 -25.47
CA VAL A 130 -6.47 -23.44 -24.43
C VAL A 130 -6.49 -24.97 -24.52
N LYS A 131 -5.32 -25.59 -24.67
CA LYS A 131 -5.14 -27.04 -24.78
C LYS A 131 -4.33 -27.56 -23.60
N ALA A 132 -5.01 -28.04 -22.56
CA ALA A 132 -4.37 -28.67 -21.41
C ALA A 132 -3.81 -30.07 -21.76
N ASN A 133 -2.55 -30.32 -21.39
CA ASN A 133 -1.79 -31.54 -21.68
C ASN A 133 -1.28 -32.25 -20.41
N GLY A 134 -1.94 -32.02 -19.27
CA GLY A 134 -1.52 -32.53 -17.97
C GLY A 134 -0.88 -31.45 -17.11
N ILE A 135 0.03 -31.88 -16.24
CA ILE A 135 0.74 -31.02 -15.27
C ILE A 135 2.24 -31.10 -15.57
N ALA A 136 2.95 -29.99 -15.42
CA ALA A 136 4.40 -29.91 -15.55
C ALA A 136 5.05 -29.28 -14.31
N ASN A 137 6.27 -29.73 -13.99
CA ASN A 137 7.06 -29.23 -12.87
C ASN A 137 8.04 -28.15 -13.33
N MET A 138 7.91 -26.95 -12.79
CA MET A 138 8.66 -25.75 -13.15
C MET A 138 9.63 -25.38 -12.03
N THR A 139 10.75 -24.77 -12.38
CA THR A 139 11.73 -24.27 -11.40
C THR A 139 11.94 -22.77 -11.50
N LYS A 140 11.30 -22.10 -12.47
CA LYS A 140 11.52 -20.70 -12.77
C LYS A 140 10.26 -20.05 -13.36
N LEU A 141 9.98 -18.82 -12.97
CA LEU A 141 8.93 -17.96 -13.54
C LEU A 141 9.53 -16.69 -14.16
N SER A 142 8.98 -16.24 -15.29
CA SER A 142 9.50 -15.09 -16.03
C SER A 142 8.42 -14.32 -16.79
N ILE A 143 8.70 -13.04 -17.02
CA ILE A 143 7.97 -12.20 -17.98
C ILE A 143 8.81 -12.15 -19.26
N PRO A 144 8.31 -12.60 -20.44
CA PRO A 144 9.13 -12.67 -21.66
C PRO A 144 9.76 -11.35 -22.12
N SER A 145 9.19 -10.21 -21.72
CA SER A 145 9.73 -8.88 -22.03
C SER A 145 10.78 -8.37 -21.04
N GLN A 146 11.07 -9.11 -19.97
CA GLN A 146 12.09 -8.79 -18.97
C GLN A 146 13.23 -9.82 -19.04
N SER A 147 14.46 -9.41 -18.70
CA SER A 147 15.62 -10.32 -18.66
C SER A 147 15.66 -11.16 -17.39
N ASP A 148 15.17 -10.58 -16.30
CA ASP A 148 15.24 -11.16 -14.98
C ASP A 148 14.02 -12.04 -14.72
N ALA A 149 14.17 -12.96 -13.78
CA ALA A 149 13.22 -14.02 -13.54
C ALA A 149 13.34 -14.52 -12.11
N ILE A 150 12.29 -15.16 -11.61
CA ILE A 150 12.24 -15.72 -10.28
C ILE A 150 12.62 -17.19 -10.33
N GLU A 151 13.70 -17.56 -9.65
CA GLU A 151 14.03 -18.97 -9.38
C GLU A 151 13.19 -19.46 -8.20
N LEU A 152 12.54 -20.61 -8.38
CA LEU A 152 11.66 -21.20 -7.38
C LEU A 152 12.46 -22.05 -6.39
N SER A 153 12.09 -22.01 -5.11
CA SER A 153 12.78 -22.78 -4.06
C SER A 153 12.60 -24.30 -4.20
N GLY A 154 11.64 -24.73 -5.02
CA GLY A 154 11.42 -26.11 -5.39
C GLY A 154 10.54 -26.22 -6.63
N PRO A 155 10.34 -27.43 -7.17
CA PRO A 155 9.49 -27.60 -8.34
C PRO A 155 8.03 -27.28 -8.04
N GLU A 156 7.45 -26.33 -8.78
CA GLU A 156 6.01 -25.99 -8.71
C GLU A 156 5.24 -26.64 -9.87
N GLN A 157 3.99 -27.00 -9.63
CA GLN A 157 3.14 -27.72 -10.58
C GLN A 157 2.16 -26.79 -11.29
N LEU A 158 2.30 -26.66 -12.61
CA LEU A 158 1.42 -25.86 -13.46
C LEU A 158 0.69 -26.71 -14.51
N PHE A 159 -0.41 -26.22 -15.07
CA PHE A 159 -1.06 -26.86 -16.20
C PHE A 159 -0.22 -26.72 -17.47
N ASP A 160 0.11 -27.83 -18.13
CA ASP A 160 0.85 -27.80 -19.39
C ASP A 160 -0.10 -27.38 -20.53
N ILE A 161 0.00 -26.12 -20.93
CA ILE A 161 -0.82 -25.54 -22.00
C ILE A 161 -0.03 -25.24 -23.28
N ARG A 162 1.14 -25.86 -23.49
CA ARG A 162 2.03 -25.57 -24.64
C ARG A 162 1.40 -25.78 -26.03
N LYS A 163 0.36 -26.60 -26.15
CA LYS A 163 -0.37 -26.82 -27.43
C LYS A 163 -1.49 -25.81 -27.69
N SER A 164 -1.64 -24.80 -26.84
CA SER A 164 -2.67 -23.76 -26.99
C SER A 164 -2.37 -22.84 -28.17
N THR A 165 -3.40 -22.22 -28.71
CA THR A 165 -3.26 -21.16 -29.72
C THR A 165 -3.53 -19.82 -29.06
N TYR A 166 -2.58 -18.90 -29.10
CA TYR A 166 -2.67 -17.61 -28.44
C TYR A 166 -1.91 -16.55 -29.24
N ILE A 167 -2.27 -15.28 -29.05
CA ILE A 167 -1.60 -14.16 -29.72
C ILE A 167 -0.41 -13.64 -28.91
N ARG A 168 -0.44 -13.84 -27.58
CA ARG A 168 0.62 -13.41 -26.67
C ARG A 168 0.69 -14.33 -25.45
N SER A 169 1.91 -14.58 -24.98
CA SER A 169 2.18 -15.09 -23.63
C SER A 169 2.74 -13.95 -22.81
N TRP A 170 2.08 -13.63 -21.70
CA TRP A 170 2.48 -12.57 -20.79
C TRP A 170 3.41 -13.07 -19.68
N LEU A 171 3.19 -14.32 -19.26
CA LEU A 171 4.04 -15.02 -18.29
C LEU A 171 4.46 -16.35 -18.88
N THR A 172 5.68 -16.75 -18.60
CA THR A 172 6.21 -18.08 -18.89
C THR A 172 6.81 -18.68 -17.63
N ALA A 173 6.85 -20.00 -17.60
CA ALA A 173 7.58 -20.78 -16.62
C ALA A 173 8.53 -21.71 -17.37
N SER A 174 9.62 -22.11 -16.73
CA SER A 174 10.55 -23.05 -17.35
C SER A 174 11.07 -24.08 -16.35
N ASN A 175 11.51 -25.20 -16.90
CA ASN A 175 12.45 -26.12 -16.27
C ASN A 175 13.72 -26.22 -17.14
N GLU A 176 14.64 -27.11 -16.78
CA GLU A 176 15.93 -27.25 -17.48
C GLU A 176 15.82 -27.47 -18.99
N SER A 177 14.70 -28.02 -19.49
CA SER A 177 14.58 -28.47 -20.88
C SER A 177 13.48 -27.77 -21.67
N ASN A 178 12.50 -27.14 -21.01
CA ASN A 178 11.29 -26.65 -21.65
C ASN A 178 10.81 -25.34 -21.03
N GLU A 179 10.22 -24.49 -21.87
CA GLU A 179 9.45 -23.32 -21.48
C GLU A 179 7.95 -23.60 -21.70
N PHE A 180 7.12 -23.07 -20.80
CA PHE A 180 5.69 -23.28 -20.72
C PHE A 180 5.00 -21.91 -20.60
N PRO A 181 4.00 -21.62 -21.44
CA PRO A 181 3.21 -20.41 -21.25
C PRO A 181 2.33 -20.57 -19.99
N VAL A 182 2.24 -19.51 -19.18
CA VAL A 182 1.47 -19.50 -17.93
C VAL A 182 0.26 -18.60 -18.01
N LEU A 183 0.45 -17.36 -18.47
CA LEU A 183 -0.63 -16.41 -18.74
C LEU A 183 -0.67 -16.11 -20.23
N ILE A 184 -1.69 -16.60 -20.91
CA ILE A 184 -1.87 -16.40 -22.36
C ILE A 184 -3.06 -15.51 -22.67
N GLU A 185 -2.97 -14.80 -23.77
CA GLU A 185 -4.01 -13.93 -24.31
C GLU A 185 -4.43 -14.38 -25.70
N ASN A 186 -5.73 -14.34 -25.96
CA ASN A 186 -6.31 -14.47 -27.29
C ASN A 186 -7.46 -13.45 -27.44
N ASN A 187 -7.20 -12.34 -28.14
CA ASN A 187 -8.08 -11.16 -28.14
C ASN A 187 -8.32 -10.65 -26.70
N SER A 188 -9.55 -10.34 -26.31
CA SER A 188 -9.88 -9.86 -24.95
C SER A 188 -10.09 -11.00 -23.92
N GLN A 189 -9.47 -12.16 -24.14
CA GLN A 189 -9.60 -13.34 -23.28
C GLN A 189 -8.24 -13.81 -22.78
N PHE A 190 -8.12 -13.97 -21.47
CA PHE A 190 -6.89 -14.33 -20.79
C PHE A 190 -7.05 -15.66 -20.05
N TYR A 191 -6.04 -16.54 -20.11
CA TYR A 191 -6.03 -17.78 -19.35
C TYR A 191 -4.77 -17.90 -18.51
N TYR A 192 -4.93 -18.13 -17.20
CA TYR A 192 -3.86 -18.40 -16.24
C TYR A 192 -3.80 -19.90 -15.91
N ALA A 193 -2.63 -20.51 -16.11
CA ALA A 193 -2.41 -21.95 -16.07
C ALA A 193 -2.06 -22.51 -14.68
N ASP A 194 -2.56 -21.90 -13.61
CA ASP A 194 -2.45 -22.39 -12.24
C ASP A 194 -3.74 -22.12 -11.45
N VAL A 195 -3.87 -22.79 -10.31
CA VAL A 195 -4.83 -22.51 -9.24
C VAL A 195 -4.14 -22.01 -7.96
N HIS A 196 -2.82 -22.20 -7.83
CA HIS A 196 -2.04 -21.66 -6.73
C HIS A 196 -1.50 -20.28 -7.11
N ILE A 197 -1.58 -19.32 -6.20
CA ILE A 197 -1.08 -17.97 -6.38
C ILE A 197 -0.10 -17.72 -5.24
N SER A 198 1.17 -18.08 -5.43
CA SER A 198 2.22 -17.76 -4.45
C SER A 198 2.53 -16.25 -4.44
N LEU A 199 3.44 -15.83 -3.56
CA LEU A 199 4.00 -14.48 -3.62
C LEU A 199 4.72 -14.24 -4.95
N ASN A 200 5.47 -15.22 -5.45
CA ASN A 200 6.21 -15.10 -6.71
C ASN A 200 5.27 -14.96 -7.91
N ASP A 201 4.17 -15.72 -7.92
CA ASP A 201 3.09 -15.55 -8.90
C ASP A 201 2.49 -14.15 -8.81
N SER A 202 2.19 -13.69 -7.59
CA SER A 202 1.57 -12.38 -7.36
C SER A 202 2.44 -11.22 -7.84
N ILE A 203 3.77 -11.31 -7.69
CA ILE A 203 4.73 -10.33 -8.18
C ILE A 203 4.61 -10.22 -9.71
N LEU A 204 4.83 -11.33 -10.43
CA LEU A 204 4.89 -11.29 -11.90
C LEU A 204 3.50 -11.09 -12.54
N LEU A 205 2.46 -11.68 -11.95
CA LEU A 205 1.08 -11.46 -12.38
C LEU A 205 0.68 -10.01 -12.15
N GLY A 206 1.03 -9.41 -11.01
CA GLY A 206 0.79 -7.99 -10.74
C GLY A 206 1.47 -7.07 -11.77
N GLU A 207 2.75 -7.32 -12.07
CA GLU A 207 3.47 -6.55 -13.09
C GLU A 207 2.76 -6.58 -14.44
N VAL A 208 2.31 -7.76 -14.87
CA VAL A 208 1.57 -7.90 -16.13
C VAL A 208 0.17 -7.26 -16.05
N LEU A 209 -0.50 -7.33 -14.89
CA LEU A 209 -1.83 -6.77 -14.71
C LEU A 209 -1.85 -5.23 -14.83
N HIS A 210 -0.74 -4.53 -14.54
CA HIS A 210 -0.61 -3.10 -14.85
C HIS A 210 -0.89 -2.80 -16.32
N ASP A 211 -0.35 -3.61 -17.23
CA ASP A 211 -0.53 -3.44 -18.67
C ASP A 211 -1.90 -3.94 -19.16
N ILE A 212 -2.42 -5.02 -18.57
CA ILE A 212 -3.74 -5.58 -18.92
C ILE A 212 -4.86 -4.62 -18.51
N PHE A 213 -4.83 -4.13 -17.27
CA PHE A 213 -5.85 -3.22 -16.74
C PHE A 213 -5.60 -1.76 -17.13
N LYS A 214 -4.39 -1.41 -17.57
CA LYS A 214 -4.01 -0.06 -18.02
C LYS A 214 -4.26 1.00 -16.94
N ILE A 215 -4.01 0.63 -15.69
CA ILE A 215 -4.09 1.56 -14.56
C ILE A 215 -2.70 2.16 -14.35
N PRO A 216 -2.56 3.50 -14.40
CA PRO A 216 -1.27 4.13 -14.21
C PRO A 216 -0.81 3.97 -12.77
N HIS A 217 0.37 3.40 -12.58
CA HIS A 217 1.07 3.33 -11.30
C HIS A 217 2.47 3.92 -11.44
N ASN A 218 3.00 4.41 -10.32
CA ASN A 218 4.32 5.02 -10.30
C ASN A 218 5.39 3.92 -10.39
N GLN A 219 6.49 4.19 -11.07
CA GLN A 219 7.66 3.31 -11.09
C GLN A 219 8.57 3.66 -9.90
N VAL A 220 8.07 3.42 -8.69
CA VAL A 220 8.80 3.58 -7.43
C VAL A 220 8.38 2.45 -6.50
N HIS A 221 9.27 2.02 -5.61
CA HIS A 221 8.97 1.00 -4.60
C HIS A 221 8.68 1.67 -3.24
N PRO A 222 7.44 1.67 -2.75
CA PRO A 222 7.14 2.20 -1.42
C PRO A 222 7.91 1.38 -0.37
N ALA A 223 8.64 2.06 0.51
CA ALA A 223 9.44 1.40 1.55
C ALA A 223 8.95 1.77 2.95
N THR A 224 8.93 0.79 3.85
CA THR A 224 8.55 0.96 5.25
C THR A 224 9.50 0.18 6.15
N LEU A 225 9.70 0.68 7.36
CA LEU A 225 10.44 0.00 8.40
C LEU A 225 9.62 0.00 9.69
N LEU A 226 9.41 -1.19 10.26
CA LEU A 226 8.74 -1.37 11.54
C LEU A 226 9.75 -1.76 12.62
N LEU A 227 9.80 -1.00 13.71
CA LEU A 227 10.41 -1.45 14.95
C LEU A 227 9.36 -2.25 15.74
N GLU A 228 9.50 -3.57 15.79
CA GLU A 228 8.47 -4.48 16.33
C GLU A 228 8.73 -4.84 17.81
N ASP A 229 7.68 -5.39 18.46
CA ASP A 229 7.68 -5.96 19.81
C ASP A 229 8.05 -5.00 20.95
N VAL A 230 7.79 -3.70 20.77
CA VAL A 230 7.97 -2.74 21.86
C VAL A 230 6.89 -2.93 22.92
N ASN A 231 7.32 -3.30 24.12
CA ASN A 231 6.44 -3.51 25.26
C ASN A 231 7.13 -3.00 26.55
N PRO A 232 6.43 -2.92 27.70
CA PRO A 232 6.99 -2.36 28.94
C PRO A 232 8.30 -3.00 29.44
N MET A 233 8.65 -4.20 29.00
CA MET A 233 9.90 -4.87 29.37
C MET A 233 11.11 -4.48 28.51
N LEU A 234 10.91 -3.76 27.40
CA LEU A 234 12.02 -3.35 26.52
C LEU A 234 12.92 -2.34 27.22
N ASP A 235 14.24 -2.52 27.08
CA ASP A 235 15.21 -1.50 27.49
C ASP A 235 15.02 -0.23 26.63
N PRO A 236 14.65 0.92 27.23
CA PRO A 236 14.40 2.15 26.49
C PRO A 236 15.58 2.60 25.63
N SER A 237 16.82 2.32 26.07
CA SER A 237 18.03 2.73 25.36
C SER A 237 18.16 2.07 23.99
N LEU A 238 17.76 0.80 23.87
CA LEU A 238 17.81 0.07 22.60
C LEU A 238 16.84 0.65 21.56
N LEU A 239 15.64 1.05 22.01
CA LEU A 239 14.67 1.73 21.15
C LEU A 239 15.15 3.13 20.77
N GLU A 240 15.70 3.88 21.72
CA GLU A 240 16.23 5.23 21.49
C GLU A 240 17.36 5.19 20.46
N GLU A 241 18.35 4.31 20.61
CA GLU A 241 19.46 4.15 19.66
C GLU A 241 18.98 3.83 18.24
N CYS A 242 18.03 2.89 18.11
CA CYS A 242 17.43 2.55 16.81
C CYS A 242 16.69 3.75 16.19
N GLY A 243 15.87 4.44 17.00
CA GLY A 243 15.11 5.61 16.57
C GLY A 243 15.99 6.80 16.19
N GLU A 244 17.12 6.99 16.86
CA GLU A 244 18.11 8.03 16.56
C GLU A 244 18.76 7.80 15.18
N VAL A 245 19.15 6.56 14.86
CA VAL A 245 19.71 6.22 13.55
C VAL A 245 18.72 6.54 12.43
N LEU A 246 17.47 6.14 12.59
CA LEU A 246 16.41 6.35 11.60
C LEU A 246 16.10 7.84 11.43
N THR A 247 15.96 8.56 12.54
CA THR A 247 15.71 10.02 12.52
C THR A 247 16.86 10.77 11.86
N LYS A 248 18.12 10.40 12.16
CA LYS A 248 19.32 11.04 11.59
C LYS A 248 19.44 10.80 10.09
N LYS A 249 19.00 9.64 9.60
CA LYS A 249 18.92 9.32 8.17
C LYS A 249 17.66 9.88 7.50
N GLU A 250 16.80 10.58 8.26
CA GLU A 250 15.51 11.11 7.78
C GLU A 250 14.57 10.01 7.23
N ILE A 251 14.71 8.78 7.74
CA ILE A 251 13.85 7.64 7.37
C ILE A 251 12.61 7.69 8.27
N PRO A 252 11.39 7.89 7.73
CA PRO A 252 10.16 7.66 8.46
C PRO A 252 10.01 6.17 8.80
N PHE A 253 9.53 5.88 10.00
CA PHE A 253 9.41 4.51 10.49
C PHE A 253 8.17 4.34 11.35
N MET A 254 7.87 3.09 11.65
CA MET A 254 6.75 2.66 12.49
C MET A 254 7.29 2.01 13.75
N ILE A 255 6.53 2.05 14.83
CA ILE A 255 6.82 1.34 16.07
C ILE A 255 5.57 0.56 16.47
N SER A 256 5.65 -0.77 16.52
CA SER A 256 4.56 -1.60 17.05
C SER A 256 4.66 -1.64 18.57
N VAL A 257 3.55 -1.33 19.26
CA VAL A 257 3.53 -1.20 20.72
C VAL A 257 2.45 -2.09 21.32
N THR A 258 2.89 -2.97 22.22
CA THR A 258 2.03 -3.76 23.11
C THR A 258 2.01 -3.09 24.48
N PRO A 259 0.92 -2.44 24.90
CA PRO A 259 0.94 -1.52 26.05
C PRO A 259 1.01 -2.21 27.42
N VAL A 260 0.79 -3.52 27.51
CA VAL A 260 0.79 -4.27 28.77
C VAL A 260 1.53 -5.59 28.62
N TYR A 261 2.61 -5.78 29.38
CA TYR A 261 3.28 -7.06 29.50
C TYR A 261 2.69 -7.88 30.64
N LYS A 262 2.54 -9.20 30.44
CA LYS A 262 2.07 -10.14 31.46
C LYS A 262 2.81 -11.47 31.40
N ASN A 263 3.20 -11.95 32.58
CA ASN A 263 3.66 -13.32 32.77
C ASN A 263 2.82 -14.00 33.85
N PRO A 264 1.77 -14.76 33.48
CA PRO A 264 0.89 -15.42 34.45
C PRO A 264 1.58 -16.49 35.31
N SER A 265 2.73 -17.03 34.87
CA SER A 265 3.47 -18.04 35.63
C SER A 265 4.21 -17.44 36.83
N THR A 266 4.70 -16.20 36.70
CA THR A 266 5.38 -15.46 37.77
C THR A 266 4.44 -14.48 38.50
N GLY A 267 3.30 -14.16 37.89
CA GLY A 267 2.36 -13.14 38.37
C GLY A 267 2.75 -11.71 37.98
N GLU A 268 3.80 -11.54 37.19
CA GLU A 268 4.26 -10.23 36.73
C GLU A 268 3.28 -9.60 35.75
N MET A 269 3.03 -8.31 35.93
CA MET A 269 2.23 -7.48 35.06
C MET A 269 2.83 -6.08 35.07
N TYR A 270 3.26 -5.61 33.90
CA TYR A 270 3.84 -4.29 33.72
C TYR A 270 3.01 -3.52 32.70
N HIS A 271 2.64 -2.31 33.06
CA HIS A 271 2.02 -1.33 32.20
C HIS A 271 3.07 -0.33 31.70
N LEU A 272 2.77 0.43 30.66
CA LEU A 272 3.63 1.54 30.24
C LEU A 272 3.93 2.54 31.36
N SER A 273 3.03 2.73 32.35
CA SER A 273 3.31 3.56 33.54
C SER A 273 4.48 3.07 34.38
N ASP A 274 4.78 1.77 34.34
CA ASP A 274 5.87 1.16 35.09
C ASP A 274 7.23 1.36 34.38
N SER A 275 7.21 1.81 33.12
CA SER A 275 8.37 2.10 32.27
C SER A 275 8.34 3.54 31.74
N PRO A 276 8.42 4.56 32.63
CA PRO A 276 8.27 5.97 32.24
C PRO A 276 9.35 6.46 31.26
N ASP A 277 10.56 5.90 31.32
CA ASP A 277 11.63 6.22 30.38
C ASP A 277 11.29 5.72 28.97
N LEU A 278 10.73 4.51 28.84
CA LEU A 278 10.23 3.98 27.56
C LEU A 278 9.12 4.87 26.99
N VAL A 279 8.18 5.30 27.83
CA VAL A 279 7.12 6.23 27.41
C VAL A 279 7.70 7.54 26.88
N THR A 280 8.74 8.07 27.53
CA THR A 280 9.42 9.30 27.10
C THR A 280 10.06 9.12 25.73
N VAL A 281 10.77 8.00 25.51
CA VAL A 281 11.37 7.66 24.21
C VAL A 281 10.29 7.53 23.13
N LEU A 282 9.20 6.80 23.39
CA LEU A 282 8.09 6.63 22.44
C LEU A 282 7.45 7.97 22.06
N GLN A 283 7.22 8.86 23.04
CA GLN A 283 6.69 10.19 22.79
C GLN A 283 7.63 11.03 21.92
N ASP A 284 8.93 11.04 22.24
CA ASP A 284 9.94 11.77 21.49
C ASP A 284 10.03 11.27 20.04
N LEU A 285 10.15 9.96 19.81
CA LEU A 285 10.18 9.37 18.48
C LEU A 285 8.89 9.67 17.69
N GLN A 286 7.72 9.64 18.34
CA GLN A 286 6.47 10.06 17.70
C GLN A 286 6.52 11.52 17.26
N THR A 287 7.07 12.44 18.07
CA THR A 287 7.24 13.85 17.66
C THR A 287 8.22 14.03 16.52
N LYS A 288 9.19 13.11 16.38
CA LYS A 288 10.17 13.05 15.28
C LYS A 288 9.63 12.35 14.02
N GLY A 289 8.37 11.90 14.04
CA GLY A 289 7.67 11.38 12.87
C GLY A 289 7.44 9.87 12.86
N ALA A 290 7.75 9.16 13.94
CA ALA A 290 7.48 7.73 14.05
C ALA A 290 5.97 7.46 14.19
N ALA A 291 5.44 6.55 13.37
CA ALA A 291 4.05 6.13 13.46
C ALA A 291 3.88 5.06 14.54
N ILE A 292 2.99 5.29 15.51
CA ILE A 292 2.65 4.28 16.51
C ILE A 292 1.61 3.31 15.93
N ILE A 293 1.88 2.02 16.05
CA ILE A 293 1.03 0.91 15.61
C ILE A 293 0.61 0.13 16.85
N LEU A 294 -0.68 -0.17 17.00
CA LEU A 294 -1.13 -1.03 18.09
C LEU A 294 -0.85 -2.50 17.74
N HIS A 295 -0.05 -3.17 18.57
CA HIS A 295 0.31 -4.59 18.41
C HIS A 295 -0.43 -5.46 19.44
N GLY A 296 -1.77 -5.42 19.39
CA GLY A 296 -2.60 -6.05 20.43
C GLY A 296 -2.54 -5.36 21.80
N TYR A 297 -3.33 -5.84 22.77
CA TYR A 297 -3.36 -5.24 24.11
C TYR A 297 -2.26 -5.79 25.03
N THR A 298 -2.04 -7.10 24.98
CA THR A 298 -1.01 -7.77 25.81
C THR A 298 -0.13 -8.73 25.03
N ASP A 299 -0.48 -9.02 23.78
CA ASP A 299 0.11 -10.08 22.97
C ASP A 299 0.13 -11.46 23.69
N GLN A 300 -1.03 -11.92 24.17
CA GLN A 300 -1.13 -13.19 24.91
C GLN A 300 -2.07 -14.19 24.24
N SER A 301 -1.65 -15.45 24.12
CA SER A 301 -2.53 -16.59 23.88
C SER A 301 -3.30 -16.95 25.15
N GLY A 302 -4.49 -16.38 25.37
CA GLY A 302 -5.31 -16.66 26.55
C GLY A 302 -4.62 -16.23 27.85
N ASN A 303 -4.12 -17.19 28.63
CA ASN A 303 -3.35 -16.97 29.87
C ASN A 303 -1.85 -17.28 29.69
N GLY A 304 -1.32 -17.24 28.46
CA GLY A 304 0.11 -17.36 28.17
C GLY A 304 0.91 -16.13 28.57
N ILE A 305 2.23 -16.15 28.39
CA ILE A 305 3.09 -14.96 28.54
C ILE A 305 2.88 -14.01 27.34
N SER A 306 3.09 -12.71 27.55
CA SER A 306 3.17 -11.71 26.48
C SER A 306 4.35 -12.02 25.54
N GLY A 307 4.22 -11.78 24.24
CA GLY A 307 5.27 -12.01 23.24
C GLY A 307 5.11 -13.35 22.48
N ASP A 308 4.48 -14.34 23.10
CA ASP A 308 4.34 -15.70 22.56
C ASP A 308 2.91 -15.98 22.03
N GLY A 309 2.11 -14.95 21.80
CA GLY A 309 0.66 -15.02 21.82
C GLY A 309 -0.09 -14.82 20.49
N PHE A 310 -0.99 -15.71 20.13
CA PHE A 310 -2.02 -15.47 19.11
C PHE A 310 -3.25 -14.82 19.76
N GLU A 311 -3.12 -13.57 20.23
CA GLU A 311 -4.13 -12.87 21.04
C GLU A 311 -5.54 -12.89 20.41
N PHE A 312 -5.60 -12.79 19.08
CA PHE A 312 -6.85 -12.75 18.31
C PHE A 312 -7.12 -14.04 17.53
N GLY A 313 -6.23 -15.04 17.61
CA GLY A 313 -6.34 -16.28 16.84
C GLY A 313 -7.41 -17.25 17.37
N ASN A 314 -7.55 -17.37 18.70
CA ASN A 314 -8.53 -18.28 19.33
C ASN A 314 -9.83 -17.60 19.77
N THR A 315 -9.86 -16.27 19.78
CA THR A 315 -11.06 -15.52 20.10
C THR A 315 -11.97 -15.54 18.87
N HIS A 316 -13.27 -15.81 19.04
CA HIS A 316 -14.22 -15.84 17.91
C HIS A 316 -15.37 -14.83 18.08
N GLN A 317 -15.44 -14.15 19.23
CA GLN A 317 -16.47 -13.16 19.52
C GLN A 317 -15.95 -11.76 19.18
N PRO A 318 -16.51 -11.10 18.14
CA PRO A 318 -16.06 -9.77 17.74
C PRO A 318 -16.08 -8.75 18.89
N SER A 319 -17.06 -8.81 19.79
CA SER A 319 -17.18 -7.88 20.92
C SER A 319 -16.02 -7.98 21.92
N GLN A 320 -15.44 -9.17 22.10
CA GLN A 320 -14.29 -9.35 22.98
C GLN A 320 -13.01 -8.79 22.35
N MET A 321 -12.85 -8.98 21.04
CA MET A 321 -11.74 -8.41 20.28
C MET A 321 -11.83 -6.89 20.25
N ASP A 322 -13.01 -6.36 19.93
CA ASP A 322 -13.35 -4.94 19.90
C ASP A 322 -12.99 -4.25 21.22
N ALA A 323 -13.47 -4.80 22.35
CA ALA A 323 -13.14 -4.27 23.68
C ALA A 323 -11.64 -4.38 24.01
N ARG A 324 -10.93 -5.38 23.47
CA ARG A 324 -9.50 -5.55 23.71
C ARG A 324 -8.67 -4.56 22.91
N ILE A 325 -9.02 -4.34 21.64
CA ILE A 325 -8.44 -3.31 20.78
C ILE A 325 -8.69 -1.93 21.40
N GLU A 326 -9.92 -1.64 21.83
CA GLU A 326 -10.28 -0.37 22.48
C GLU A 326 -9.47 -0.12 23.76
N ARG A 327 -9.20 -1.17 24.57
CA ARG A 327 -8.31 -1.04 25.74
C ARG A 327 -6.88 -0.72 25.34
N GLY A 328 -6.34 -1.35 24.30
CA GLY A 328 -5.01 -1.05 23.78
C GLY A 328 -4.89 0.39 23.30
N VAL A 329 -5.85 0.85 22.49
CA VAL A 329 -5.93 2.23 22.01
C VAL A 329 -5.99 3.22 23.19
N ASN A 330 -6.86 2.96 24.16
CA ASN A 330 -7.04 3.86 25.31
C ASN A 330 -5.79 3.87 26.21
N GLU A 331 -5.10 2.75 26.37
CA GLU A 331 -3.88 2.69 27.18
C GLU A 331 -2.75 3.49 26.52
N LEU A 332 -2.52 3.35 25.21
CA LEU A 332 -1.54 4.16 24.48
C LEU A 332 -1.85 5.67 24.58
N ARG A 333 -3.12 6.05 24.36
CA ARG A 333 -3.55 7.45 24.39
C ARG A 333 -3.43 8.12 25.75
N ARG A 334 -3.53 7.37 26.85
CA ARG A 334 -3.30 7.90 28.20
C ARG A 334 -1.90 8.49 28.36
N TYR A 335 -0.95 7.99 27.59
CA TYR A 335 0.43 8.46 27.55
C TYR A 335 0.74 9.30 26.31
N GLY A 336 -0.27 9.86 25.64
CA GLY A 336 -0.07 10.73 24.47
C GLY A 336 0.49 10.02 23.23
N LEU A 337 0.41 8.68 23.19
CA LEU A 337 0.76 7.88 22.02
C LEU A 337 -0.50 7.65 21.19
N GLU A 338 -0.46 8.00 19.92
CA GLU A 338 -1.61 7.95 19.02
C GLU A 338 -1.45 6.81 18.01
N PRO A 339 -2.06 5.63 18.25
CA PRO A 339 -1.98 4.54 17.30
C PRO A 339 -2.77 4.87 16.02
N ILE A 340 -2.13 4.78 14.86
CA ILE A 340 -2.73 5.11 13.55
C ILE A 340 -3.04 3.89 12.68
N ALA A 341 -2.47 2.73 13.02
CA ALA A 341 -2.72 1.47 12.35
C ALA A 341 -2.72 0.32 13.37
N PHE A 342 -3.15 -0.84 12.90
CA PHE A 342 -3.15 -2.07 13.67
C PHE A 342 -2.22 -3.10 13.04
N GLU A 343 -1.52 -3.82 13.90
CA GLU A 343 -0.82 -5.04 13.55
C GLU A 343 -1.32 -6.13 14.49
N THR A 344 -1.74 -7.26 13.92
CA THR A 344 -2.11 -8.40 14.75
C THR A 344 -0.85 -9.12 15.21
N PRO A 345 -0.71 -9.41 16.51
CA PRO A 345 0.40 -10.24 16.97
C PRO A 345 0.45 -11.59 16.29
N HIS A 346 1.66 -11.96 15.83
CA HIS A 346 1.93 -13.16 15.04
C HIS A 346 1.00 -13.34 13.82
N TYR A 347 0.44 -12.23 13.33
CA TYR A 347 -0.52 -12.13 12.22
C TYR A 347 -1.79 -13.00 12.32
N SER A 348 -2.05 -13.63 13.46
CA SER A 348 -3.20 -14.53 13.61
C SER A 348 -4.44 -13.83 14.15
N ILE A 349 -5.42 -13.69 13.27
CA ILE A 349 -6.73 -13.13 13.57
C ILE A 349 -7.80 -13.84 12.75
N SER A 350 -8.93 -14.14 13.38
CA SER A 350 -10.08 -14.67 12.64
C SER A 350 -10.65 -13.65 11.65
N GLN A 351 -11.44 -14.10 10.67
CA GLN A 351 -12.14 -13.20 9.74
C GLN A 351 -13.07 -12.21 10.46
N ASN A 352 -13.72 -12.67 11.54
CA ASN A 352 -14.50 -11.82 12.44
C ASN A 352 -13.65 -10.79 13.19
N GLY A 353 -12.36 -11.05 13.36
CA GLY A 353 -11.43 -10.12 13.97
C GLY A 353 -11.09 -8.95 13.06
N TYR A 354 -10.99 -9.13 11.74
CA TYR A 354 -10.86 -8.00 10.81
C TYR A 354 -12.04 -7.02 10.92
N GLN A 355 -13.26 -7.52 11.15
CA GLN A 355 -14.42 -6.66 11.45
C GLN A 355 -14.29 -5.87 12.74
N ALA A 356 -13.67 -6.45 13.77
CA ALA A 356 -13.41 -5.73 15.01
C ALA A 356 -12.33 -4.65 14.80
N VAL A 357 -11.24 -4.96 14.09
CA VAL A 357 -10.16 -4.02 13.79
C VAL A 357 -10.65 -2.85 12.94
N ALA A 358 -11.44 -3.11 11.90
CA ALA A 358 -11.94 -2.10 10.96
C ALA A 358 -12.85 -1.03 11.60
N LYS A 359 -13.38 -1.27 12.80
CA LYS A 359 -14.09 -0.23 13.58
C LYS A 359 -13.17 0.85 14.13
N HIS A 360 -11.91 0.50 14.37
CA HIS A 360 -10.92 1.36 15.04
C HIS A 360 -9.86 1.87 14.06
N PHE A 361 -9.49 1.08 13.07
CA PHE A 361 -8.40 1.36 12.16
C PHE A 361 -8.81 1.23 10.71
N SER A 362 -8.22 2.08 9.87
CA SER A 362 -8.32 2.00 8.41
C SER A 362 -7.06 1.43 7.76
N LEU A 363 -5.98 1.28 8.54
CA LEU A 363 -4.69 0.78 8.11
C LEU A 363 -4.35 -0.49 8.90
N TYR A 364 -3.92 -1.52 8.19
CA TYR A 364 -3.43 -2.78 8.72
C TYR A 364 -1.99 -3.01 8.22
N ILE A 365 -1.07 -3.35 9.11
CA ILE A 365 0.34 -3.59 8.79
C ILE A 365 0.64 -5.09 8.92
N GLY A 366 1.47 -5.62 8.02
CA GLY A 366 2.04 -6.96 8.15
C GLY A 366 1.41 -8.01 7.23
N GLN A 367 1.09 -9.19 7.76
CA GLN A 367 0.52 -10.30 6.99
C GLN A 367 -0.93 -10.58 7.38
N LEU A 368 -1.63 -11.27 6.48
CA LEU A 368 -3.03 -11.63 6.66
C LEU A 368 -3.21 -13.13 6.87
N GLN A 369 -4.03 -13.48 7.87
CA GLN A 369 -4.65 -14.78 7.97
C GLN A 369 -5.79 -14.88 6.98
N LEU A 370 -5.63 -15.72 5.96
CA LEU A 370 -6.60 -15.79 4.86
C LEU A 370 -7.86 -16.56 5.25
N THR A 371 -7.78 -17.58 6.11
CA THR A 371 -8.96 -18.36 6.53
C THR A 371 -8.95 -18.66 8.03
N ASP A 372 -10.11 -18.98 8.58
CA ASP A 372 -10.24 -19.46 9.96
C ASP A 372 -9.86 -20.95 10.09
N GLU A 373 -9.60 -21.65 8.98
CA GLU A 373 -9.29 -23.09 8.99
C GLU A 373 -7.84 -23.36 9.35
N ASN A 374 -6.93 -22.49 8.91
CA ASN A 374 -5.51 -22.67 9.15
C ASN A 374 -4.83 -21.35 9.56
N TRP A 375 -4.81 -21.10 10.86
CA TRP A 375 -4.10 -19.97 11.46
C TRP A 375 -2.57 -20.03 11.27
N ARG A 376 -2.01 -21.11 10.74
CA ARG A 376 -0.56 -21.21 10.45
C ARG A 376 -0.19 -20.68 9.07
N ILE A 377 -1.17 -20.37 8.22
CA ILE A 377 -0.93 -19.84 6.87
C ILE A 377 -1.22 -18.34 6.88
N MET A 378 -0.16 -17.57 7.05
CA MET A 378 -0.15 -16.13 6.87
C MET A 378 0.34 -15.79 5.48
N SER A 379 -0.11 -14.66 4.94
CA SER A 379 0.26 -14.26 3.58
C SER A 379 0.34 -12.77 3.42
N GLU A 380 1.35 -12.36 2.68
CA GLU A 380 1.60 -11.00 2.25
C GLU A 380 1.13 -10.77 0.80
N SER A 381 0.84 -9.51 0.51
CA SER A 381 0.72 -8.99 -0.86
C SER A 381 2.08 -8.39 -1.25
N PRO A 382 2.52 -8.45 -2.52
CA PRO A 382 3.65 -7.65 -2.96
C PRO A 382 3.33 -6.15 -3.06
N PHE A 383 2.04 -5.76 -3.03
CA PHE A 383 1.58 -4.38 -3.20
C PHE A 383 0.74 -3.87 -2.03
N ILE A 384 0.66 -2.55 -1.86
CA ILE A 384 -0.37 -1.90 -1.03
C ILE A 384 -1.74 -2.21 -1.64
N THR A 385 -2.65 -2.71 -0.81
CA THR A 385 -3.91 -3.28 -1.29
C THR A 385 -5.08 -3.08 -0.31
N THR A 386 -6.32 -3.26 -0.78
CA THR A 386 -7.55 -3.16 0.04
C THR A 386 -8.44 -4.40 -0.13
N PRO A 387 -7.98 -5.58 0.34
CA PRO A 387 -8.69 -6.84 0.12
C PRO A 387 -10.12 -6.78 0.66
N THR A 388 -11.08 -7.32 -0.09
CA THR A 388 -12.50 -7.20 0.26
C THR A 388 -12.85 -7.86 1.59
N PHE A 389 -12.09 -8.87 2.02
CA PHE A 389 -12.31 -9.59 3.27
C PHE A 389 -11.74 -8.92 4.53
N ILE A 390 -11.01 -7.80 4.40
CA ILE A 390 -10.51 -7.01 5.55
C ILE A 390 -11.31 -5.71 5.76
N GLU A 391 -12.58 -5.70 5.33
CA GLU A 391 -13.59 -4.72 5.73
C GLU A 391 -13.22 -3.27 5.38
N GLY A 392 -12.58 -3.07 4.24
CA GLY A 392 -12.21 -1.75 3.70
C GLY A 392 -10.93 -1.16 4.26
N MET A 393 -10.21 -1.89 5.13
CA MET A 393 -8.87 -1.48 5.55
C MET A 393 -7.87 -1.58 4.39
N THR A 394 -6.86 -0.71 4.42
CA THR A 394 -5.69 -0.80 3.55
C THR A 394 -4.60 -1.61 4.22
N LEU A 395 -4.09 -2.62 3.52
CA LEU A 395 -2.93 -3.41 3.90
C LEU A 395 -1.65 -2.73 3.41
N ILE A 396 -0.73 -2.43 4.34
CA ILE A 396 0.69 -2.22 4.04
C ILE A 396 1.39 -3.54 4.37
N PRO A 397 1.78 -4.33 3.36
CA PRO A 397 2.28 -5.67 3.58
C PRO A 397 3.72 -5.68 4.12
N GLU A 398 4.04 -6.66 4.95
CA GLU A 398 5.42 -7.03 5.28
C GLU A 398 6.00 -7.91 4.16
N THR A 399 7.00 -7.41 3.43
CA THR A 399 7.51 -8.07 2.22
C THR A 399 8.99 -8.44 2.29
N LEU A 400 9.82 -7.75 3.08
CA LEU A 400 11.26 -8.02 3.21
C LEU A 400 11.62 -8.89 4.41
N ARG A 401 10.66 -9.17 5.29
CA ARG A 401 10.83 -9.94 6.54
C ARG A 401 11.69 -9.23 7.58
N TYR A 402 12.07 -9.98 8.63
CA TYR A 402 12.78 -9.50 9.80
C TYR A 402 14.22 -10.03 9.86
N MET A 403 15.04 -9.40 10.71
CA MET A 403 16.35 -9.95 11.09
C MET A 403 16.17 -10.98 12.19
N GLU A 404 16.63 -12.22 11.95
CA GLU A 404 16.71 -13.24 12.99
C GLU A 404 17.75 -12.86 14.07
N ASP A 405 17.48 -13.29 15.31
CA ASP A 405 18.42 -13.17 16.43
C ASP A 405 19.56 -14.19 16.27
N ASP A 406 20.54 -13.83 15.46
CA ASP A 406 21.76 -14.60 15.25
C ASP A 406 22.99 -13.72 15.52
N TYR A 407 24.10 -14.37 15.84
CA TYR A 407 25.40 -13.72 16.04
C TYR A 407 25.90 -13.03 14.76
N ASP A 408 25.46 -13.50 13.59
CA ASP A 408 25.76 -12.96 12.27
C ASP A 408 24.47 -12.78 11.44
N PHE A 409 24.16 -11.54 11.06
CA PHE A 409 22.96 -11.20 10.28
C PHE A 409 23.06 -11.58 8.79
N SER A 410 24.19 -12.15 8.33
CA SER A 410 24.45 -12.45 6.92
C SER A 410 23.37 -13.34 6.25
N VAL A 411 22.78 -14.28 6.99
CA VAL A 411 21.70 -15.14 6.49
C VAL A 411 20.43 -14.31 6.23
N SER A 412 19.99 -13.54 7.23
CA SER A 412 18.82 -12.66 7.13
C SER A 412 19.00 -11.61 6.02
N ILE A 413 20.20 -11.04 5.90
CA ILE A 413 20.57 -10.11 4.82
C ILE A 413 20.46 -10.77 3.43
N ASN A 414 20.95 -12.01 3.27
CA ASN A 414 20.83 -12.73 2.00
C ASN A 414 19.36 -13.02 1.63
N GLN A 415 18.56 -13.41 2.62
CA GLN A 415 17.13 -13.62 2.43
C GLN A 415 16.43 -12.32 2.02
N LEU A 416 16.68 -11.21 2.74
CA LEU A 416 16.18 -9.87 2.40
C LEU A 416 16.54 -9.50 0.96
N ASN A 417 17.81 -9.63 0.58
CA ASN A 417 18.29 -9.31 -0.76
C ASN A 417 17.70 -10.20 -1.86
N THR A 418 17.45 -11.47 -1.56
CA THR A 418 16.76 -12.37 -2.49
C THR A 418 15.31 -11.97 -2.69
N ARG A 419 14.60 -11.62 -1.61
CA ARG A 419 13.22 -11.14 -1.67
C ARG A 419 13.13 -9.81 -2.40
N ALA A 420 14.00 -8.85 -2.08
CA ALA A 420 14.08 -7.55 -2.73
C ALA A 420 14.27 -7.69 -4.24
N ARG A 421 15.21 -8.54 -4.69
CA ARG A 421 15.42 -8.81 -6.13
C ARG A 421 14.16 -9.30 -6.83
N ASN A 422 13.42 -10.24 -6.23
CA ASN A 422 12.17 -10.71 -6.82
C ASN A 422 11.11 -9.60 -6.85
N LEU A 423 10.94 -8.85 -5.75
CA LEU A 423 9.98 -7.76 -5.67
C LEU A 423 10.24 -6.67 -6.71
N THR A 424 11.50 -6.36 -7.02
CA THR A 424 11.84 -5.35 -8.06
C THR A 424 11.40 -5.70 -9.48
N LEU A 425 10.98 -6.94 -9.74
CA LEU A 425 10.43 -7.35 -11.05
C LEU A 425 9.04 -6.78 -11.32
N ALA A 426 8.34 -6.38 -10.26
CA ALA A 426 7.08 -5.66 -10.36
C ALA A 426 7.27 -4.21 -9.96
N ARG A 427 6.83 -3.28 -10.83
CA ARG A 427 6.72 -1.87 -10.43
C ARG A 427 5.85 -1.78 -9.18
N ASP A 428 6.05 -0.72 -8.38
CA ASP A 428 5.30 -0.41 -7.16
C ASP A 428 5.07 -1.51 -6.12
N SER A 429 5.85 -2.58 -6.19
CA SER A 429 5.98 -3.52 -5.09
C SER A 429 6.55 -2.85 -3.84
N VAL A 430 6.05 -3.25 -2.68
CA VAL A 430 6.40 -2.70 -1.37
C VAL A 430 7.68 -3.34 -0.87
N MET A 431 8.55 -2.52 -0.28
CA MET A 431 9.80 -2.90 0.39
C MET A 431 9.65 -2.64 1.89
N SER A 432 8.92 -3.52 2.59
CA SER A 432 8.63 -3.36 4.02
C SER A 432 9.46 -4.32 4.85
N ALA A 433 10.33 -3.79 5.70
CA ALA A 433 11.19 -4.55 6.59
C ALA A 433 10.77 -4.39 8.06
N ILE A 434 11.08 -5.41 8.86
CA ILE A 434 10.81 -5.45 10.30
C ILE A 434 12.15 -5.56 11.05
N TYR A 435 12.30 -4.83 12.13
CA TYR A 435 13.47 -4.92 13.00
C TYR A 435 13.06 -4.95 14.46
N HIS A 436 13.63 -5.87 15.23
CA HIS A 436 13.38 -5.95 16.67
C HIS A 436 14.45 -5.12 17.40
N PRO A 437 14.08 -4.05 18.14
CA PRO A 437 15.06 -3.18 18.78
C PRO A 437 15.98 -3.89 19.77
N TYR A 438 15.53 -5.01 20.37
CA TYR A 438 16.34 -5.77 21.32
C TYR A 438 17.62 -6.38 20.71
N LEU A 439 17.71 -6.46 19.38
CA LEU A 439 18.90 -6.91 18.64
C LEU A 439 20.03 -5.87 18.63
N GLY A 440 19.76 -4.64 19.06
CA GLY A 440 20.70 -3.52 19.09
C GLY A 440 20.88 -2.82 17.73
N VAL A 441 21.54 -1.68 17.73
CA VAL A 441 21.54 -0.78 16.55
C VAL A 441 22.31 -1.31 15.33
N LYS A 442 23.30 -2.19 15.52
CA LYS A 442 24.20 -2.62 14.45
C LYS A 442 23.47 -3.36 13.31
N GLY A 443 22.58 -4.30 13.66
CA GLY A 443 21.83 -5.05 12.64
C GLY A 443 20.84 -4.17 11.88
N LEU A 444 20.30 -3.14 12.54
CA LEU A 444 19.44 -2.15 11.92
C LEU A 444 20.20 -1.34 10.86
N GLU A 445 21.42 -0.87 11.16
CA GLU A 445 22.25 -0.16 10.19
C GLU A 445 22.57 -1.02 8.97
N GLU A 446 22.88 -2.31 9.17
CA GLU A 446 23.11 -3.26 8.08
C GLU A 446 21.84 -3.42 7.22
N MET A 447 20.67 -3.64 7.83
CA MET A 447 19.39 -3.72 7.12
C MET A 447 19.10 -2.46 6.30
N ILE A 448 19.24 -1.28 6.89
CA ILE A 448 18.97 0.00 6.22
C ILE A 448 19.86 0.15 4.99
N ASN A 449 21.16 -0.18 5.11
CA ASN A 449 22.08 -0.06 3.98
C ASN A 449 21.68 -0.95 2.80
N GLU A 450 21.20 -2.17 3.06
CA GLU A 450 20.69 -3.05 2.00
C GLU A 450 19.39 -2.50 1.38
N VAL A 451 18.44 -2.05 2.19
CA VAL A 451 17.18 -1.48 1.68
C VAL A 451 17.42 -0.20 0.87
N GLU A 452 18.30 0.69 1.32
CA GLU A 452 18.69 1.92 0.61
C GLU A 452 19.45 1.63 -0.70
N SER A 453 20.01 0.44 -0.87
CA SER A 453 20.68 0.02 -2.11
C SER A 453 19.71 -0.34 -3.24
N ILE A 454 18.43 -0.60 -2.90
CA ILE A 454 17.39 -0.92 -3.86
C ILE A 454 17.06 0.35 -4.66
N GLN A 455 17.00 0.21 -5.99
CA GLN A 455 16.72 1.34 -6.86
C GLN A 455 15.27 1.80 -6.72
N GLN A 456 15.03 3.10 -6.88
CA GLN A 456 13.69 3.71 -6.94
C GLN A 456 12.84 3.50 -5.68
N ILE A 457 13.46 3.27 -4.51
CA ILE A 457 12.72 3.24 -3.24
C ILE A 457 12.16 4.61 -2.88
N GLN A 458 11.01 4.61 -2.21
CA GLN A 458 10.39 5.79 -1.64
C GLN A 458 9.88 5.47 -0.24
N TRP A 459 10.56 5.98 0.79
CA TRP A 459 10.13 5.80 2.17
C TRP A 459 8.76 6.43 2.43
N MET A 460 7.86 5.65 3.03
CA MET A 460 6.51 6.08 3.37
C MET A 460 6.46 6.71 4.76
N ASN A 461 5.95 7.94 4.83
CA ASN A 461 5.64 8.57 6.12
C ASN A 461 4.14 8.39 6.44
N LEU A 462 3.83 7.39 7.28
CA LEU A 462 2.44 7.08 7.62
C LEU A 462 1.74 8.17 8.44
N GLN A 463 2.46 8.99 9.21
CA GLN A 463 1.85 10.13 9.90
C GLN A 463 1.31 11.19 8.90
N LYS A 464 1.86 11.26 7.68
CA LYS A 464 1.41 12.18 6.63
C LYS A 464 0.36 11.58 5.70
N LEU A 465 0.20 10.25 5.70
CA LEU A 465 -0.88 9.58 4.99
C LEU A 465 -2.17 9.85 5.75
N ASN A 466 -2.86 10.98 5.55
CA ASN A 466 -4.12 11.35 6.22
C ASN A 466 -5.01 10.11 6.50
N PRO A 467 -4.89 9.43 7.66
CA PRO A 467 -5.75 8.31 7.94
C PRO A 467 -7.05 8.96 8.40
N PRO A 468 -8.24 8.44 8.06
CA PRO A 468 -9.39 8.75 8.87
C PRO A 468 -9.00 8.42 10.32
N THR A 469 -8.95 9.47 11.15
CA THR A 469 -8.81 9.36 12.59
C THR A 469 -9.77 8.27 13.06
N PRO A 470 -9.39 7.38 13.99
CA PRO A 470 -10.29 6.35 14.51
C PRO A 470 -11.67 6.95 14.76
N LEU A 471 -12.69 6.45 14.07
CA LEU A 471 -14.07 6.95 14.15
C LEU A 471 -14.66 6.56 15.51
N LEU A 472 -14.19 7.19 16.58
CA LEU A 472 -14.86 7.13 17.88
C LEU A 472 -16.08 8.06 17.82
N ASN A 473 -17.19 7.51 17.35
CA ASN A 473 -18.50 8.11 17.57
C ASN A 473 -18.82 8.06 19.09
N GLY A 474 -18.52 9.18 19.74
CA GLY A 474 -19.17 9.78 20.91
C GLY A 474 -19.82 8.89 21.97
N HIS A 475 -19.21 8.84 23.15
CA HIS A 475 -19.87 9.09 24.44
C HIS A 475 -18.82 9.33 25.55
N LEU A 476 -18.16 10.50 25.53
CA LEU A 476 -17.48 11.01 26.71
C LEU A 476 -18.47 11.88 27.51
N LYS A 477 -18.89 11.36 28.67
CA LYS A 477 -19.52 12.17 29.71
C LYS A 477 -18.49 13.20 30.19
N ASN A 478 -18.92 14.47 30.19
CA ASN A 478 -18.26 15.69 30.63
C ASN A 478 -17.03 15.50 31.55
N PRO A 479 -15.86 16.05 31.19
CA PRO A 479 -14.80 16.28 32.16
C PRO A 479 -15.12 17.52 33.00
N VAL A 480 -14.79 17.40 34.29
CA VAL A 480 -14.85 18.46 35.31
C VAL A 480 -14.01 19.65 34.85
N LYS A 481 -14.61 20.85 34.90
CA LYS A 481 -13.92 22.13 34.65
C LYS A 481 -12.80 22.32 35.66
N ASN A 482 -11.56 22.40 35.18
CA ASN A 482 -10.52 23.18 35.84
C ASN A 482 -10.07 24.29 34.91
N ASN A 483 -10.21 25.53 35.40
CA ASN A 483 -9.83 26.74 34.73
C ASN A 483 -8.31 26.89 34.77
N SER A 484 -7.67 26.90 33.60
CA SER A 484 -6.42 27.64 33.40
C SER A 484 -6.39 28.05 31.93
N GLU A 485 -6.59 29.35 31.72
CA GLU A 485 -6.51 30.00 30.42
C GLU A 485 -5.10 29.86 29.84
N PHE A 486 -4.98 29.22 28.68
CA PHE A 486 -3.88 29.44 27.75
C PHE A 486 -4.48 29.49 26.34
N PHE A 487 -4.42 30.67 25.73
CA PHE A 487 -4.82 30.93 24.35
C PHE A 487 -3.73 30.45 23.38
N PRO A 488 -4.03 29.61 22.37
CA PRO A 488 -3.21 29.54 21.17
C PRO A 488 -3.79 30.46 20.08
N ILE A 489 -2.96 31.39 19.64
CA ILE A 489 -3.16 32.22 18.45
C ILE A 489 -2.85 31.36 17.23
N SER A 490 -3.88 31.00 16.45
CA SER A 490 -3.72 30.49 15.08
C SER A 490 -4.97 30.70 14.23
N TYR A 491 -5.30 31.97 13.97
CA TYR A 491 -6.09 32.35 12.80
C TYR A 491 -5.15 32.99 11.78
N PHE A 492 -4.47 32.17 10.98
CA PHE A 492 -3.84 32.62 9.75
C PHE A 492 -4.08 31.60 8.63
N LEU A 493 -4.73 32.10 7.58
CA LEU A 493 -4.80 31.55 6.21
C LEU A 493 -5.72 30.36 5.93
N LEU A 494 -7.03 30.59 6.08
CA LEU A 494 -8.02 30.08 5.12
C LEU A 494 -8.48 31.26 4.23
N LEU A 495 -7.61 31.67 3.30
CA LEU A 495 -8.04 32.53 2.19
C LEU A 495 -8.79 31.65 1.19
N SER A 496 -10.12 31.68 1.31
CA SER A 496 -11.02 31.13 0.30
C SER A 496 -10.62 31.60 -1.11
N THR A 497 -10.67 30.67 -2.07
CA THR A 497 -10.29 30.82 -3.49
C THR A 497 -11.06 31.88 -4.27
N LYS A 498 -11.94 32.66 -3.62
CA LYS A 498 -12.74 33.72 -4.23
C LYS A 498 -12.06 35.10 -4.25
N TRP A 499 -10.97 35.30 -3.52
CA TRP A 499 -10.31 36.62 -3.40
C TRP A 499 -8.93 36.71 -4.07
N SER A 500 -8.41 35.60 -4.61
CA SER A 500 -7.07 35.54 -5.22
C SER A 500 -6.92 36.50 -6.41
N SER A 501 -7.94 36.63 -7.24
CA SER A 501 -7.94 37.55 -8.39
C SER A 501 -7.90 39.03 -7.99
N LEU A 502 -8.58 39.39 -6.89
CA LEU A 502 -8.56 40.74 -6.32
C LEU A 502 -7.20 41.08 -5.71
N LEU A 503 -6.57 40.10 -5.03
CA LEU A 503 -5.25 40.28 -4.43
C LEU A 503 -4.15 40.41 -5.49
N ILE A 504 -4.22 39.60 -6.55
CA ILE A 504 -3.32 39.71 -7.71
C ILE A 504 -3.51 41.06 -8.42
N GLY A 505 -4.76 41.51 -8.59
CA GLY A 505 -5.08 42.82 -9.17
C GLY A 505 -4.51 43.99 -8.36
N LEU A 506 -4.61 43.93 -7.03
CA LEU A 506 -4.04 44.94 -6.12
C LEU A 506 -2.51 44.98 -6.17
N ILE A 507 -1.85 43.81 -6.21
CA ILE A 507 -0.39 43.72 -6.31
C ILE A 507 0.09 44.30 -7.64
N LEU A 508 -0.55 43.94 -8.76
CA LEU A 508 -0.22 44.48 -10.08
C LEU A 508 -0.42 45.99 -10.14
N GLY A 509 -1.51 46.51 -9.58
CA GLY A 509 -1.76 47.94 -9.47
C GLY A 509 -0.69 48.68 -8.67
N ALA A 510 -0.28 48.13 -7.53
CA ALA A 510 0.79 48.69 -6.70
C ALA A 510 2.15 48.71 -7.44
N CYS A 511 2.50 47.65 -8.17
CA CYS A 511 3.71 47.59 -8.99
C CYS A 511 3.69 48.60 -10.14
N MET A 512 2.54 48.85 -10.77
CA MET A 512 2.40 49.87 -11.81
C MET A 512 2.57 51.29 -11.25
N ILE A 513 2.06 51.57 -10.05
CA ILE A 513 2.25 52.87 -9.39
C ILE A 513 3.72 53.07 -9.01
N LEU A 514 4.37 52.05 -8.44
CA LEU A 514 5.79 52.10 -8.07
C LEU A 514 6.69 52.30 -9.29
N SER A 515 6.43 51.58 -10.40
CA SER A 515 7.21 51.77 -11.63
C SER A 515 7.01 53.16 -12.24
N SER A 516 5.78 53.68 -12.25
CA SER A 516 5.48 55.06 -12.67
C SER A 516 6.21 56.10 -11.81
N TYR A 517 6.26 55.88 -10.49
CA TYR A 517 6.98 56.75 -9.56
C TYR A 517 8.50 56.72 -9.79
N ILE A 518 9.09 55.54 -10.00
CA ILE A 518 10.53 55.39 -10.27
C ILE A 518 10.90 56.04 -11.61
N ILE A 519 10.07 55.90 -12.64
CA ILE A 519 10.28 56.55 -13.95
C ILE A 519 10.21 58.06 -13.81
N SER A 520 9.19 58.59 -13.12
CA SER A 520 9.04 60.03 -12.87
C SER A 520 10.21 60.59 -12.05
N TRP A 521 10.71 59.82 -11.07
CA TRP A 521 11.88 60.19 -10.28
C TRP A 521 13.16 60.24 -11.13
N LYS A 522 13.36 59.28 -12.03
CA LYS A 522 14.49 59.28 -12.98
C LYS A 522 14.44 60.49 -13.92
N ILE A 523 13.26 60.83 -14.46
CA ILE A 523 13.09 61.98 -15.36
C ILE A 523 13.40 63.31 -14.63
N ARG A 524 12.87 63.50 -13.41
CA ARG A 524 13.19 64.69 -12.60
C ARG A 524 14.67 64.80 -12.24
N ARG A 525 15.36 63.65 -12.08
CA ARG A 525 16.80 63.62 -11.81
C ARG A 525 17.61 63.98 -13.06
N SER A 526 17.20 63.56 -14.26
CA SER A 526 17.84 63.97 -15.51
C SER A 526 17.64 65.46 -15.82
N GLU A 527 16.47 66.04 -15.51
CA GLU A 527 16.21 67.47 -15.71
C GLU A 527 17.01 68.37 -14.75
N LYS A 528 17.28 67.91 -13.53
CA LYS A 528 18.20 68.62 -12.61
C LYS A 528 19.65 68.57 -13.06
N GLN A 529 20.10 67.49 -13.73
CA GLN A 529 21.46 67.41 -14.27
C GLN A 529 21.66 68.25 -15.55
N SER A 530 20.60 68.54 -16.32
CA SER A 530 20.68 69.44 -17.49
C SER A 530 20.56 70.93 -17.15
N SER A 531 20.42 71.29 -15.87
CA SER A 531 20.35 72.70 -15.41
C SER A 531 21.68 73.24 -14.87
N PHE A 532 22.78 72.51 -15.08
CA PHE A 532 24.14 72.89 -14.65
C PHE A 532 25.16 72.95 -15.81
N PHE A 533 24.69 73.11 -17.05
CA PHE A 533 25.53 73.43 -18.22
C PHE A 533 24.89 74.52 -19.06
#